data_AF-Q55CE7-F1
#
_entry.id   AF-Q55CE7-F1
#
_cell.length_a   1.000
_cell.length_b   1.000
_cell.length_c   1.000
_cell.angle_alpha   90.00
_cell.angle_beta   90.00
_cell.angle_gamma   90.00
#
_symmetry.space_group_name_H-M   'P 1'
#
loop_
_entity.id
_entity.type
_entity.pdbx_description
1 polymer ?
#
loop_
_entity_poly.entity_id
_entity_poly.type
_entity_poly.pdbx_seq_one_letter_code
_entity_poly.pdbx_strand_id
1 'polypeptide(L)'
;MDEEEKEKLVILNKINNILEERVLILNKVIEDQNQLIEQDKNQLQLITEEIVKNEEELSIIKEEKEKNTSDLESIESEMKDLQSEIDKGLAEIEILASQMNSQKPKDDALSIIYSILNPIGSIIEDIVFLCTNSIKELEGKMNNLANELGKKGTNYSEFEQKKNQIEMKLNDANCKNIYLNEQRGNLEIKLKELGIQKTKNEDFKLNLQLLKSKCLILIDETNQGKELLDADINMVLEIQDNLKLLYSKNGLILLI
;
A
#
# COMPACT_ATOMS: atom_id res chain seq x y z
N MET A 1 49.46 -54.39 20.03
CA MET A 1 48.15 -54.26 19.37
C MET A 1 47.56 -55.63 19.13
N ASP A 2 46.64 -56.03 20.00
CA ASP A 2 45.87 -57.25 19.80
C ASP A 2 44.84 -57.09 18.67
N GLU A 3 44.13 -58.17 18.34
CA GLU A 3 43.21 -58.15 17.21
C GLU A 3 41.92 -57.35 17.50
N GLU A 4 41.54 -57.23 18.78
CA GLU A 4 40.39 -56.43 19.21
C GLU A 4 40.70 -54.92 19.06
N GLU A 5 41.88 -54.48 19.49
CA GLU A 5 42.35 -53.10 19.32
C GLU A 5 42.41 -52.70 17.84
N LYS A 6 42.87 -53.59 16.96
CA LYS A 6 42.86 -53.34 15.50
C LYS A 6 41.44 -53.14 14.98
N GLU A 7 40.49 -53.97 15.39
CA GLU A 7 39.10 -53.85 14.97
C GLU A 7 38.50 -52.51 15.43
N LYS A 8 38.74 -52.13 16.69
CA LYS A 8 38.29 -50.84 17.23
C LYS A 8 38.91 -49.66 16.50
N LEU A 9 40.20 -49.73 16.15
CA LEU A 9 40.87 -48.68 15.38
C LEU A 9 40.30 -48.55 13.96
N VAL A 10 39.98 -49.67 13.29
CA VAL A 10 39.30 -49.66 11.98
C VAL A 10 37.93 -48.99 12.08
N ILE A 11 37.15 -49.33 13.12
CA ILE A 11 35.85 -48.72 13.40
C ILE A 11 35.99 -47.22 13.63
N LEU A 12 36.94 -46.78 14.46
CA LEU A 12 37.17 -45.37 14.76
C LEU A 12 37.53 -44.58 13.50
N ASN A 13 38.40 -45.11 12.64
CA ASN A 13 38.74 -44.48 11.37
C ASN A 13 37.52 -44.36 10.44
N LYS A 14 36.67 -45.39 10.38
CA LYS A 14 35.42 -45.34 9.60
C LYS A 14 34.47 -44.27 10.12
N ILE A 15 34.28 -44.20 11.43
CA ILE A 15 33.47 -43.18 12.10
C ILE A 15 34.02 -41.78 11.80
N ASN A 16 35.34 -41.58 11.96
CA ASN A 16 35.98 -40.29 11.70
C ASN A 16 35.77 -39.83 10.25
N ASN A 17 35.89 -40.73 9.27
CA ASN A 17 35.63 -40.41 7.87
C ASN A 17 34.16 -40.01 7.62
N ILE A 18 33.20 -40.73 8.20
CA ILE A 18 31.76 -40.38 8.12
C ILE A 18 31.50 -39.00 8.73
N LEU A 19 32.09 -38.72 9.90
CA LEU A 19 31.97 -37.43 10.57
C LEU A 19 32.55 -36.29 9.72
N GLU A 20 33.73 -36.49 9.14
CA GLU A 20 34.40 -35.52 8.29
C GLU A 20 33.59 -35.18 7.04
N GLU A 21 33.12 -36.19 6.32
CA GLU A 21 32.27 -36.00 5.14
C GLU A 21 30.97 -35.26 5.50
N ARG A 22 30.33 -35.65 6.60
CA ARG A 22 29.08 -35.01 7.01
C ARG A 22 29.26 -33.56 7.46
N VAL A 23 30.34 -33.26 8.18
CA VAL A 23 30.69 -31.88 8.55
C VAL A 23 30.94 -31.04 7.30
N LEU A 24 31.60 -31.59 6.27
CA LEU A 24 31.81 -30.89 5.00
C LEU A 24 30.47 -30.58 4.30
N ILE A 25 29.55 -31.55 4.25
CA ILE A 25 28.20 -31.34 3.70
C ILE A 25 27.46 -30.25 4.47
N LEU A 26 27.47 -30.30 5.81
CA LEU A 26 26.79 -29.30 6.64
C LEU A 26 27.39 -27.90 6.48
N ASN A 27 28.71 -27.78 6.31
CA ASN A 27 29.33 -26.49 5.99
C ASN A 27 28.74 -25.87 4.73
N LYS A 28 28.58 -26.67 3.66
CA LYS A 28 27.98 -26.20 2.42
C LYS A 28 26.52 -25.81 2.61
N VAL A 29 25.73 -26.66 3.29
CA VAL A 29 24.31 -26.36 3.55
C VAL A 29 24.14 -25.07 4.35
N ILE A 30 24.96 -24.86 5.39
CA ILE A 30 24.91 -23.63 6.21
C ILE A 30 25.32 -22.41 5.38
N GLU A 31 26.30 -22.54 4.50
CA GLU A 31 26.72 -21.46 3.59
C GLU A 31 25.60 -21.11 2.59
N ASP A 32 24.97 -22.09 1.97
CA ASP A 32 23.83 -21.89 1.07
C ASP A 32 22.67 -21.20 1.83
N GLN A 33 22.41 -21.60 3.08
CA GLN A 33 21.41 -20.96 3.94
C GLN A 33 21.78 -19.51 4.28
N ASN A 34 23.05 -19.20 4.54
CA ASN A 34 23.50 -17.82 4.77
C ASN A 34 23.23 -16.93 3.56
N GLN A 35 23.53 -17.43 2.36
CA GLN A 35 23.30 -16.69 1.12
C GLN A 35 21.82 -16.44 0.89
N LEU A 36 20.96 -17.45 1.11
CA LEU A 36 19.51 -17.29 0.99
C LEU A 36 18.95 -16.30 2.01
N ILE A 37 19.41 -16.36 3.26
CA ILE A 37 19.00 -15.40 4.31
C ILE A 37 19.38 -13.98 3.91
N GLU A 38 20.59 -13.78 3.37
CA GLU A 38 21.03 -12.46 2.95
C GLU A 38 20.25 -11.93 1.75
N GLN A 39 19.94 -12.79 0.78
CA GLN A 39 19.07 -12.45 -0.34
C GLN A 39 17.66 -12.05 0.11
N ASP A 40 17.05 -12.85 0.98
CA ASP A 40 15.69 -12.59 1.48
C ASP A 40 15.66 -11.32 2.37
N LYS A 41 16.73 -11.03 3.14
CA LYS A 41 16.86 -9.75 3.87
C LYS A 41 16.92 -8.55 2.94
N ASN A 42 17.71 -8.64 1.87
CA ASN A 42 17.81 -7.56 0.88
C ASN A 42 16.45 -7.34 0.17
N GLN A 43 15.74 -8.41 -0.16
CA GLN A 43 14.37 -8.31 -0.71
C GLN A 43 13.40 -7.67 0.28
N LEU A 44 13.48 -8.04 1.57
CA LEU A 44 12.65 -7.46 2.61
C LEU A 44 12.90 -5.95 2.75
N GLN A 45 14.16 -5.52 2.67
CA GLN A 45 14.52 -4.10 2.68
C GLN A 45 13.89 -3.37 1.49
N LEU A 46 14.02 -3.90 0.27
CA LEU A 46 13.45 -3.30 -0.94
C LEU A 46 11.93 -3.16 -0.85
N ILE A 47 11.23 -4.21 -0.42
CA ILE A 47 9.77 -4.17 -0.24
C ILE A 47 9.39 -3.15 0.83
N THR A 48 10.16 -3.05 1.91
CA THR A 48 9.91 -2.05 2.96
C THR A 48 10.06 -0.63 2.42
N GLU A 49 11.09 -0.35 1.61
CA GLU A 49 11.26 0.93 0.95
C GLU A 49 10.12 1.23 -0.04
N GLU A 50 9.63 0.23 -0.77
CA GLU A 50 8.48 0.39 -1.67
C GLU A 50 7.18 0.66 -0.92
N ILE A 51 6.96 0.04 0.24
CA ILE A 51 5.82 0.33 1.12
C ILE A 51 5.87 1.79 1.56
N VAL A 52 7.01 2.26 2.07
CA VAL A 52 7.17 3.66 2.51
C VAL A 52 6.87 4.64 1.39
N LYS A 53 7.43 4.43 0.20
CA LYS A 53 7.14 5.28 -0.97
C LYS A 53 5.67 5.28 -1.34
N ASN A 54 5.02 4.12 -1.29
CA ASN A 54 3.59 4.01 -1.59
C ASN A 54 2.71 4.68 -0.51
N GLU A 55 3.13 4.68 0.76
CA GLU A 55 2.48 5.40 1.84
C GLU A 55 2.63 6.92 1.69
N GLU A 56 3.79 7.41 1.26
CA GLU A 56 4.01 8.81 0.91
C GLU A 56 3.11 9.24 -0.26
N GLU A 57 3.06 8.43 -1.33
CA GLU A 57 2.15 8.65 -2.46
C GLU A 57 0.69 8.69 -2.01
N LEU A 58 0.27 7.78 -1.13
CA LEU A 58 -1.08 7.77 -0.55
C LEU A 58 -1.39 9.05 0.23
N SER A 59 -0.43 9.59 0.99
CA SER A 59 -0.59 10.85 1.72
C SER A 59 -0.84 12.00 0.75
N ILE A 60 -0.03 12.12 -0.30
CA ILE A 60 -0.16 13.17 -1.32
C ILE A 60 -1.50 13.07 -2.05
N ILE A 61 -1.92 11.86 -2.42
CA ILE A 61 -3.22 11.64 -3.10
C ILE A 61 -4.38 12.04 -2.18
N LYS A 62 -4.29 11.78 -0.87
CA LYS A 62 -5.32 12.19 0.10
C LYS A 62 -5.39 13.71 0.23
N GLU A 63 -4.25 14.39 0.34
CA GLU A 63 -4.21 15.86 0.35
C GLU A 63 -4.80 16.46 -0.93
N GLU A 64 -4.48 15.86 -2.09
CA GLU A 64 -5.07 16.28 -3.37
C GLU A 64 -6.59 16.07 -3.38
N LYS A 65 -7.08 14.95 -2.81
CA LYS A 65 -8.52 14.68 -2.68
C LYS A 65 -9.22 15.71 -1.81
N GLU A 66 -8.65 16.03 -0.65
CA GLU A 66 -9.22 16.99 0.30
C GLU A 66 -9.30 18.38 -0.34
N LYS A 67 -8.22 18.83 -0.98
CA LYS A 67 -8.21 20.09 -1.71
C LYS A 67 -9.25 20.12 -2.83
N ASN A 68 -9.31 19.08 -3.65
CA ASN A 68 -10.28 19.00 -4.74
C ASN A 68 -11.73 18.99 -4.25
N THR A 69 -11.98 18.39 -3.08
CA THR A 69 -13.30 18.38 -2.44
C THR A 69 -13.67 19.79 -1.94
N SER A 70 -12.72 20.49 -1.31
CA SER A 70 -12.91 21.88 -0.89
C SER A 70 -13.17 22.82 -2.08
N ASP A 71 -12.46 22.63 -3.20
CA ASP A 71 -12.66 23.42 -4.41
C ASP A 71 -14.06 23.17 -5.02
N LEU A 72 -14.54 21.92 -5.01
CA LEU A 72 -15.91 21.55 -5.44
C LEU A 72 -16.98 22.23 -4.59
N GLU A 73 -16.85 22.16 -3.26
CA GLU A 73 -17.81 22.78 -2.34
C GLU A 73 -17.87 24.31 -2.52
N SER A 74 -16.71 24.95 -2.74
CA SER A 74 -16.65 26.39 -3.01
C SER A 74 -17.38 26.75 -4.31
N ILE A 75 -17.12 26.03 -5.40
CA ILE A 75 -17.77 26.29 -6.69
C ILE A 75 -19.27 26.01 -6.61
N GLU A 76 -19.69 24.96 -5.92
CA GLU A 76 -21.11 24.66 -5.74
C GLU A 76 -21.83 25.77 -4.96
N SER A 77 -21.18 26.35 -3.94
CA SER A 77 -21.71 27.51 -3.21
C SER A 77 -21.86 28.73 -4.12
N GLU A 78 -20.81 29.08 -4.88
CA GLU A 78 -20.86 30.21 -5.81
C GLU A 78 -21.94 30.03 -6.89
N MET A 79 -22.14 28.80 -7.39
CA MET A 79 -23.21 28.49 -8.33
C MET A 79 -24.60 28.69 -7.72
N LYS A 80 -24.80 28.32 -6.45
CA LYS A 80 -26.06 28.55 -5.73
C LYS A 80 -26.34 30.04 -5.54
N ASP A 81 -25.31 30.82 -5.21
CA ASP A 81 -25.44 32.27 -5.04
C ASP A 81 -25.82 32.95 -6.37
N LEU A 82 -25.14 32.60 -7.46
CA LEU A 82 -25.46 33.10 -8.81
C LEU A 82 -26.88 32.72 -9.22
N GLN A 83 -27.31 31.47 -8.97
CA GLN A 83 -28.68 31.04 -9.27
C GLN A 83 -29.70 31.85 -8.46
N SER A 84 -29.44 32.11 -7.17
CA SER A 84 -30.32 32.93 -6.34
C SER A 84 -30.42 34.37 -6.84
N GLU A 85 -29.33 34.94 -7.36
CA GLU A 85 -29.34 36.29 -7.93
C GLU A 85 -30.13 36.34 -9.24
N ILE A 86 -29.98 35.33 -10.11
CA ILE A 86 -30.80 35.19 -11.33
C ILE A 86 -32.29 35.10 -10.96
N ASP A 87 -32.65 34.27 -9.99
CA ASP A 87 -34.05 34.08 -9.58
C ASP A 87 -34.67 35.38 -9.03
N LYS A 88 -33.89 36.16 -8.26
CA LYS A 88 -34.31 37.49 -7.78
C LYS A 88 -34.52 38.47 -8.92
N GLY A 89 -33.60 38.51 -9.89
CA GLY A 89 -33.72 39.35 -11.08
C GLY A 89 -34.96 39.02 -11.91
N LEU A 90 -35.28 37.73 -12.07
CA LEU A 90 -36.48 37.27 -12.77
C LEU A 90 -37.75 37.72 -12.05
N ALA A 91 -37.79 37.60 -10.72
CA ALA A 91 -38.92 38.07 -9.93
C ALA A 91 -39.13 39.60 -10.04
N GLU A 92 -38.03 40.38 -10.07
CA GLU A 92 -38.10 41.82 -10.25
C GLU A 92 -38.64 42.22 -11.64
N ILE A 93 -38.23 41.51 -12.69
CA ILE A 93 -38.78 41.70 -14.04
C ILE A 93 -40.27 41.39 -14.07
N GLU A 94 -40.71 40.32 -13.41
CA GLU A 94 -42.14 39.95 -13.36
C GLU A 94 -42.98 41.05 -12.67
N ILE A 95 -42.45 41.65 -11.60
CA ILE A 95 -43.08 42.79 -10.92
C ILE A 95 -43.16 44.00 -11.85
N LEU A 96 -42.06 44.38 -12.52
CA LEU A 96 -42.03 45.51 -13.44
C LEU A 96 -42.97 45.31 -14.64
N ALA A 97 -43.01 44.10 -15.20
CA ALA A 97 -43.91 43.74 -16.28
C ALA A 97 -45.38 43.81 -15.84
N SER A 98 -45.68 43.39 -14.61
CA SER A 98 -47.02 43.52 -14.02
C SER A 98 -47.43 44.98 -13.83
N GLN A 99 -46.51 45.83 -13.37
CA GLN A 99 -46.73 47.28 -13.26
C GLN A 99 -47.03 47.90 -14.63
N MET A 100 -46.24 47.59 -15.66
CA MET A 100 -46.51 48.05 -17.03
C MET A 100 -47.89 47.62 -17.54
N ASN A 101 -48.27 46.35 -17.32
CA ASN A 101 -49.57 45.84 -17.77
C ASN A 101 -50.74 46.48 -17.01
N SER A 102 -50.58 46.81 -15.73
CA SER A 102 -51.60 47.52 -14.94
C SER A 102 -51.81 48.97 -15.37
N GLN A 103 -50.77 49.59 -15.95
CA GLN A 103 -50.81 50.97 -16.46
C GLN A 103 -51.33 51.03 -17.90
N LYS A 104 -51.43 49.90 -18.61
CA LYS A 104 -52.10 49.85 -19.91
C LYS A 104 -53.61 50.04 -19.69
N PRO A 105 -54.20 51.12 -20.21
CA PRO A 105 -55.63 51.32 -20.10
C PRO A 105 -56.39 50.19 -20.83
N LYS A 106 -57.42 49.65 -20.16
CA LYS A 106 -58.29 48.61 -20.75
C LYS A 106 -58.90 49.17 -22.04
N ASP A 107 -58.83 48.40 -23.12
CA ASP A 107 -59.16 48.80 -24.50
C ASP A 107 -60.48 49.58 -24.65
N ASP A 108 -61.46 49.37 -23.75
CA ASP A 108 -62.75 50.05 -23.77
C ASP A 108 -62.77 51.51 -23.27
N ALA A 109 -61.74 51.99 -22.55
CA ALA A 109 -61.68 53.36 -22.03
C ALA A 109 -60.88 54.34 -22.91
N LEU A 110 -60.15 53.81 -23.90
CA LEU A 110 -59.08 54.55 -24.57
C LEU A 110 -59.53 55.56 -25.62
N SER A 111 -60.58 55.26 -26.38
CA SER A 111 -61.01 56.18 -27.44
C SER A 111 -61.62 57.48 -26.91
N ILE A 112 -62.17 57.45 -25.69
CA ILE A 112 -62.86 58.59 -25.06
C ILE A 112 -61.88 59.47 -24.27
N ILE A 113 -60.83 58.89 -23.69
CA ILE A 113 -59.88 59.62 -22.84
C ILE A 113 -58.70 60.22 -23.62
N TYR A 114 -58.24 59.58 -24.71
CA TYR A 114 -57.09 60.08 -25.49
C TYR A 114 -57.30 61.47 -26.11
N SER A 115 -58.55 61.90 -26.30
CA SER A 115 -58.86 63.25 -26.78
C SER A 115 -58.89 64.32 -25.68
N ILE A 116 -59.01 63.94 -24.41
CA ILE A 116 -59.19 64.88 -23.28
C ILE A 116 -57.92 64.97 -22.41
N LEU A 117 -57.13 63.90 -22.30
CA LEU A 117 -56.05 63.79 -21.30
C LEU A 117 -54.66 63.54 -21.92
N ASN A 118 -54.30 64.36 -22.91
CA ASN A 118 -52.96 64.35 -23.52
C ASN A 118 -51.78 64.34 -22.50
N PRO A 119 -51.82 65.07 -21.35
CA PRO A 119 -50.74 64.98 -20.37
C PRO A 119 -50.69 63.65 -19.60
N ILE A 120 -51.83 62.96 -19.41
CA ILE A 120 -51.83 61.65 -18.74
C ILE A 120 -51.26 60.58 -19.68
N GLY A 121 -51.55 60.67 -20.98
CA GLY A 121 -50.97 59.79 -21.99
C GLY A 121 -49.44 59.83 -21.98
N SER A 122 -48.84 61.02 -21.91
CA SER A 122 -47.38 61.16 -21.84
C SER A 122 -46.80 60.58 -20.55
N ILE A 123 -47.45 60.77 -19.40
CA ILE A 123 -46.98 60.18 -18.13
C ILE A 123 -47.01 58.64 -18.19
N ILE A 124 -48.05 58.05 -18.78
CA ILE A 124 -48.14 56.60 -18.95
C ILE A 124 -47.02 56.12 -19.88
N GLU A 125 -46.78 56.81 -20.99
CA GLU A 125 -45.66 56.49 -21.90
C GLU A 125 -44.30 56.57 -21.19
N ASP A 126 -44.07 57.61 -20.37
CA ASP A 126 -42.83 57.77 -19.60
C ASP A 126 -42.63 56.62 -18.58
N ILE A 127 -43.68 56.23 -17.86
CA ILE A 127 -43.63 55.09 -16.93
C ILE A 127 -43.35 53.79 -17.68
N VAL A 128 -44.05 53.55 -18.79
CA VAL A 128 -43.85 52.36 -19.63
C VAL A 128 -42.42 52.33 -20.18
N PHE A 129 -41.90 53.47 -20.63
CA PHE A 129 -40.53 53.59 -21.12
C PHE A 129 -39.49 53.30 -20.02
N LEU A 130 -39.68 53.87 -18.83
CA LEU A 130 -38.79 53.66 -17.70
C LEU A 130 -38.77 52.19 -17.25
N CYS A 131 -39.94 51.57 -17.07
CA CYS A 131 -40.04 50.15 -16.76
C CYS A 131 -39.42 49.27 -17.87
N THR A 132 -39.63 49.62 -19.15
CA THR A 132 -39.04 48.86 -20.27
C THR A 132 -37.51 48.90 -20.24
N ASN A 133 -36.92 50.06 -19.93
CA ASN A 133 -35.47 50.17 -19.82
C ASN A 133 -34.93 49.40 -18.61
N SER A 134 -35.60 49.47 -17.45
CA SER A 134 -35.22 48.69 -16.27
C SER A 134 -35.29 47.18 -16.52
N ILE A 135 -36.34 46.70 -17.22
CA ILE A 135 -36.45 45.29 -17.63
C ILE A 135 -35.26 44.91 -18.51
N LYS A 136 -34.93 45.71 -19.55
CA LYS A 136 -33.80 45.41 -20.43
C LYS A 136 -32.46 45.37 -19.70
N GLU A 137 -32.24 46.27 -18.73
CA GLU A 137 -31.04 46.26 -17.91
C GLU A 137 -30.95 45.01 -17.02
N LEU A 138 -32.07 44.61 -16.39
CA LEU A 138 -32.14 43.38 -15.60
C LEU A 138 -31.93 42.14 -16.47
N GLU A 139 -32.54 42.07 -17.66
CA GLU A 139 -32.31 41.01 -18.65
C GLU A 139 -30.84 40.91 -19.04
N GLY A 140 -30.18 42.06 -19.27
CA GLY A 140 -28.74 42.11 -19.54
C GLY A 140 -27.90 41.55 -18.38
N LYS A 141 -28.21 41.94 -17.13
CA LYS A 141 -27.53 41.42 -15.94
C LYS A 141 -27.75 39.92 -15.76
N MET A 142 -28.99 39.44 -15.88
CA MET A 142 -29.31 38.02 -15.76
C MET A 142 -28.61 37.18 -16.83
N ASN A 143 -28.54 37.67 -18.07
CA ASN A 143 -27.79 36.98 -19.12
C ASN A 143 -26.30 36.86 -18.79
N ASN A 144 -25.70 37.89 -18.19
CA ASN A 144 -24.31 37.83 -17.75
C ASN A 144 -24.13 36.82 -16.60
N LEU A 145 -25.00 36.83 -15.60
CA LEU A 145 -24.99 35.88 -14.49
C LEU A 145 -25.20 34.43 -14.99
N ALA A 146 -26.13 34.22 -15.92
CA ALA A 146 -26.37 32.90 -16.52
C ALA A 146 -25.14 32.39 -17.29
N ASN A 147 -24.43 33.27 -17.99
CA ASN A 147 -23.17 32.92 -18.65
C ASN A 147 -22.07 32.57 -17.64
N GLU A 148 -21.98 33.30 -16.52
CA GLU A 148 -21.04 33.00 -15.45
C GLU A 148 -21.36 31.67 -14.76
N LEU A 149 -22.63 31.42 -14.46
CA LEU A 149 -23.14 30.15 -13.94
C LEU A 149 -22.78 28.99 -14.89
N GLY A 150 -22.95 29.17 -16.20
CA GLY A 150 -22.53 28.20 -17.21
C GLY A 150 -21.04 27.88 -17.15
N LYS A 151 -20.17 28.90 -17.01
CA LYS A 151 -18.71 28.69 -16.83
C LYS A 151 -18.38 27.95 -15.54
N LYS A 152 -19.02 28.32 -14.42
CA LYS A 152 -18.84 27.64 -13.15
C LYS A 152 -19.32 26.18 -13.21
N GLY A 153 -20.41 25.91 -13.91
CA GLY A 153 -20.89 24.54 -14.17
C GLY A 153 -19.89 23.69 -14.95
N THR A 154 -19.19 24.26 -15.94
CA THR A 154 -18.09 23.57 -16.63
C THR A 154 -16.94 23.25 -15.68
N ASN A 155 -16.50 24.24 -14.88
CA ASN A 155 -15.43 24.02 -13.90
C ASN A 155 -15.82 22.94 -12.87
N TYR A 156 -17.05 22.96 -12.37
CA TYR A 156 -17.55 21.94 -11.45
C TYR A 156 -17.43 20.53 -12.06
N SER A 157 -17.84 20.38 -13.32
CA SER A 157 -17.72 19.11 -14.05
C SER A 157 -16.26 18.64 -14.16
N GLU A 158 -15.32 19.55 -14.43
CA GLU A 158 -13.88 19.25 -14.48
C GLU A 158 -13.35 18.79 -13.12
N PHE A 159 -13.72 19.48 -12.04
CA PHE A 159 -13.33 19.08 -10.69
C PHE A 159 -13.95 17.74 -10.25
N GLU A 160 -15.18 17.44 -10.66
CA GLU A 160 -15.83 16.16 -10.37
C GLU A 160 -15.15 15.02 -11.15
N GLN A 161 -14.75 15.25 -12.40
CA GLN A 161 -13.92 14.29 -13.14
C GLN A 161 -12.58 14.06 -12.46
N LYS A 162 -11.92 15.14 -12.01
CA LYS A 162 -10.65 15.05 -11.29
C LYS A 162 -10.80 14.28 -9.98
N LYS A 163 -11.88 14.48 -9.23
CA LYS A 163 -12.21 13.71 -8.02
C LYS A 163 -12.27 12.21 -8.31
N ASN A 164 -12.99 11.82 -9.36
CA ASN A 164 -13.10 10.41 -9.75
C ASN A 164 -11.73 9.80 -10.11
N GLN A 165 -10.87 10.56 -10.80
CA GLN A 165 -9.50 10.12 -11.11
C GLN A 165 -8.65 9.95 -9.85
N ILE A 166 -8.77 10.87 -8.89
CA ILE A 166 -8.07 10.78 -7.59
C ILE A 166 -8.54 9.55 -6.82
N GLU A 167 -9.85 9.24 -6.82
CA GLU A 167 -10.38 8.05 -6.16
C GLU A 167 -9.87 6.75 -6.78
N MET A 168 -9.75 6.69 -8.12
CA MET A 168 -9.11 5.55 -8.79
C MET A 168 -7.66 5.38 -8.36
N LYS A 169 -6.86 6.46 -8.39
CA LYS A 169 -5.45 6.42 -7.95
C LYS A 169 -5.31 5.98 -6.49
N LEU A 170 -6.21 6.45 -5.61
CA LEU A 170 -6.23 6.08 -4.20
C LEU A 170 -6.51 4.58 -4.03
N ASN A 171 -7.46 4.04 -4.80
CA ASN A 171 -7.76 2.61 -4.79
C ASN A 171 -6.56 1.78 -5.29
N ASP A 172 -5.93 2.19 -6.39
CA ASP A 172 -4.75 1.50 -6.93
C ASP A 172 -3.60 1.48 -5.92
N ALA A 173 -3.32 2.61 -5.29
CA ALA A 173 -2.27 2.73 -4.26
C ALA A 173 -2.60 1.91 -3.00
N ASN A 174 -3.87 1.82 -2.59
CA ASN A 174 -4.30 0.94 -1.51
C ASN A 174 -4.12 -0.54 -1.86
N CYS A 175 -4.52 -0.95 -3.06
CA CYS A 175 -4.32 -2.32 -3.55
C CYS A 175 -2.83 -2.70 -3.58
N LYS A 176 -1.99 -1.80 -4.08
CA LYS A 176 -0.53 -1.98 -4.06
C LYS A 176 0.01 -2.12 -2.63
N ASN A 177 -0.49 -1.33 -1.69
CA ASN A 177 -0.07 -1.43 -0.28
C ASN A 177 -0.43 -2.79 0.33
N ILE A 178 -1.64 -3.30 0.06
CA ILE A 178 -2.07 -4.63 0.53
C ILE A 178 -1.14 -5.71 -0.03
N TYR A 179 -0.91 -5.70 -1.34
CA TYR A 179 -0.03 -6.66 -2.00
C TYR A 179 1.40 -6.63 -1.45
N LEU A 180 1.99 -5.44 -1.28
CA LEU A 180 3.34 -5.32 -0.73
C LEU A 180 3.43 -5.82 0.72
N ASN A 181 2.41 -5.55 1.54
CA ASN A 181 2.36 -6.05 2.91
C ASN A 181 2.23 -7.58 2.98
N GLU A 182 1.45 -8.20 2.08
CA GLU A 182 1.38 -9.66 1.97
C GLU A 182 2.74 -10.25 1.60
N GLN A 183 3.43 -9.67 0.61
CA GLN A 183 4.76 -10.11 0.19
C GLN A 183 5.79 -9.95 1.32
N ARG A 184 5.73 -8.85 2.06
CA ARG A 184 6.56 -8.63 3.25
C ARG A 184 6.32 -9.73 4.30
N GLY A 185 5.06 -10.00 4.63
CA GLY A 185 4.71 -11.03 5.61
C GLY A 185 5.19 -12.43 5.21
N ASN A 186 5.06 -12.79 3.93
CA ASN A 186 5.55 -14.07 3.41
C ASN A 186 7.07 -14.19 3.54
N LEU A 187 7.83 -13.14 3.24
CA LEU A 187 9.28 -13.12 3.38
C LEU A 187 9.73 -13.20 4.83
N GLU A 188 9.04 -12.52 5.76
CA GLU A 188 9.36 -12.60 7.19
C GLU A 188 9.18 -14.02 7.74
N ILE A 189 8.12 -14.72 7.32
CA ILE A 189 7.90 -16.13 7.68
C ILE A 189 9.03 -16.99 7.12
N LYS A 190 9.36 -16.83 5.83
CA LYS A 190 10.42 -17.60 5.17
C LYS A 190 11.78 -17.37 5.83
N LEU A 191 12.13 -16.13 6.16
CA LEU A 191 13.35 -15.77 6.88
C LEU A 191 13.43 -16.44 8.25
N LYS A 192 12.31 -16.45 8.99
CA LYS A 192 12.23 -17.12 10.29
C LYS A 192 12.43 -18.63 10.17
N GLU A 193 11.81 -19.27 9.18
CA GLU A 193 11.97 -20.71 8.93
C GLU A 193 13.41 -21.05 8.53
N LEU A 194 14.02 -20.28 7.63
CA LEU A 194 15.42 -20.42 7.25
C LEU A 194 16.36 -20.25 8.44
N GLY A 195 16.11 -19.26 9.30
CA GLY A 195 16.87 -19.05 10.54
C GLY A 195 16.82 -20.26 11.47
N ILE A 196 15.63 -20.83 11.69
CA ILE A 196 15.45 -22.03 12.51
C ILE A 196 16.21 -23.22 11.92
N GLN A 197 16.11 -23.45 10.61
CA GLN A 197 16.80 -24.57 9.96
C GLN A 197 18.31 -24.40 9.99
N LYS A 198 18.81 -23.17 9.83
CA LYS A 198 20.23 -22.86 9.95
C LYS A 198 20.75 -23.20 11.35
N THR A 199 20.07 -22.74 12.41
CA THR A 199 20.47 -23.06 13.79
C THR A 199 20.47 -24.57 14.05
N LYS A 200 19.45 -25.30 13.57
CA LYS A 200 19.43 -26.78 13.68
C LYS A 200 20.64 -27.43 13.00
N ASN A 201 21.01 -26.95 11.81
CA ASN A 201 22.17 -27.47 11.09
C ASN A 201 23.50 -27.11 11.78
N GLU A 202 23.61 -25.90 12.34
CA GLU A 202 24.77 -25.47 13.12
C GLU A 202 24.94 -26.30 14.40
N ASP A 203 23.85 -26.56 15.13
CA ASP A 203 23.85 -27.41 16.32
C ASP A 203 24.24 -28.85 15.96
N PHE A 204 23.68 -29.39 14.87
CA PHE A 204 24.05 -30.73 14.40
C PHE A 204 25.53 -30.81 14.02
N LYS A 205 26.04 -29.81 13.28
CA LYS A 205 27.45 -29.71 12.92
C LYS A 205 28.34 -29.64 14.16
N LEU A 206 28.00 -28.83 15.16
CA LEU A 206 28.76 -28.71 16.40
C LEU A 206 28.86 -30.05 17.12
N ASN A 207 27.75 -30.78 17.25
CA ASN A 207 27.74 -32.10 17.86
C ASN A 207 28.59 -33.12 17.10
N LEU A 208 28.58 -33.09 15.76
CA LEU A 208 29.45 -33.95 14.95
C LEU A 208 30.93 -33.58 15.12
N GLN A 209 31.26 -32.29 15.22
CA GLN A 209 32.63 -31.84 15.48
C GLN A 209 33.13 -32.28 16.86
N LEU A 210 32.28 -32.23 17.89
CA LEU A 210 32.61 -32.75 19.22
C LEU A 210 32.88 -34.25 19.19
N LEU A 211 32.04 -35.04 18.50
CA LEU A 211 32.31 -36.47 18.30
C LEU A 211 33.60 -36.71 17.50
N LYS A 212 33.87 -35.90 16.47
CA LYS A 212 35.10 -36.02 15.67
C LYS A 212 36.33 -35.81 16.54
N SER A 213 36.31 -34.81 17.42
CA SER A 213 37.40 -34.59 18.38
C SER A 213 37.60 -35.77 19.33
N LYS A 214 36.51 -36.38 19.85
CA LYS A 214 36.61 -37.60 20.67
C LYS A 214 37.23 -38.76 19.89
N CYS A 215 36.81 -38.98 18.63
CA CYS A 215 37.38 -40.02 17.78
C CYS A 215 38.88 -39.82 17.53
N LEU A 216 39.28 -38.58 17.20
CA LEU A 216 40.68 -38.26 16.87
C LEU A 216 41.60 -38.47 18.07
N ILE A 217 41.16 -38.13 19.29
CA ILE A 217 41.95 -38.39 20.51
C ILE A 217 42.26 -39.89 20.63
N LEU A 218 41.25 -40.76 20.52
CA LEU A 218 41.45 -42.22 20.63
C LEU A 218 42.34 -42.77 19.50
N ILE A 219 42.16 -42.27 18.27
CA ILE A 219 43.00 -42.65 17.12
C ILE A 219 44.46 -42.24 17.37
N ASP A 220 44.69 -41.01 17.81
CA ASP A 220 46.04 -40.48 18.06
C ASP A 220 46.72 -41.22 19.22
N GLU A 221 46.00 -41.53 20.29
CA GLU A 221 46.52 -42.31 21.42
C GLU A 221 46.92 -43.72 20.99
N THR A 222 46.08 -44.39 20.20
CA THR A 222 46.38 -45.72 19.66
C THR A 222 47.60 -45.67 18.72
N ASN A 223 47.68 -44.63 17.86
CA ASN A 223 48.81 -44.43 16.93
C ASN A 223 50.13 -44.12 17.66
N GLN A 224 50.07 -43.53 18.85
CA GLN A 224 51.23 -43.32 19.72
C GLN A 224 51.68 -44.59 20.47
N GLY A 225 51.01 -45.72 20.24
CA GLY A 225 51.33 -47.00 20.86
C GLY A 225 50.78 -47.13 22.28
N LYS A 226 49.82 -46.29 22.70
CA LYS A 226 49.05 -46.57 23.91
C LYS A 226 48.06 -47.69 23.60
N GLU A 227 47.99 -48.68 24.49
CA GLU A 227 46.97 -49.73 24.42
C GLU A 227 45.60 -49.11 24.74
N LEU A 228 44.56 -49.53 24.01
CA LEU A 228 43.18 -49.14 24.29
C LEU A 228 42.72 -49.96 25.51
N LEU A 229 42.68 -49.32 26.66
CA LEU A 229 42.19 -49.97 27.88
C LEU A 229 40.67 -50.18 27.80
N ASP A 230 40.11 -50.96 28.73
CA ASP A 230 38.65 -51.18 28.82
C ASP A 230 37.85 -49.85 28.83
N ALA A 231 38.41 -48.79 29.43
CA ALA A 231 37.82 -47.46 29.43
C ALA A 231 37.72 -46.88 28.00
N ASP A 232 38.77 -47.06 27.19
CA ASP A 232 38.83 -46.56 25.81
C ASP A 232 37.93 -47.38 24.89
N ILE A 233 37.84 -48.70 25.09
CA ILE A 233 36.90 -49.57 24.38
C ILE A 233 35.44 -49.12 24.64
N ASN A 234 35.11 -48.81 25.89
CA ASN A 234 33.80 -48.26 26.24
C ASN A 234 33.56 -46.89 25.60
N MET A 235 34.57 -46.04 25.47
CA MET A 235 34.44 -44.77 24.74
C MET A 235 34.18 -44.98 23.25
N VAL A 236 34.77 -45.98 22.60
CA VAL A 236 34.45 -46.31 21.19
C VAL A 236 32.98 -46.67 21.03
N LEU A 237 32.43 -47.48 21.93
CA LEU A 237 31.01 -47.83 21.94
C LEU A 237 30.12 -46.60 22.20
N GLU A 238 30.50 -45.75 23.17
CA GLU A 238 29.79 -44.50 23.45
C GLU A 238 29.75 -43.57 22.23
N ILE A 239 30.88 -43.45 21.51
CA ILE A 239 30.97 -42.68 20.26
C ILE A 239 30.01 -43.25 19.20
N GLN A 240 30.01 -44.57 19.01
CA GLN A 240 29.10 -45.22 18.06
C GLN A 240 27.64 -44.95 18.38
N ASP A 241 27.25 -45.08 19.65
CA ASP A 241 25.88 -44.89 20.09
C ASP A 241 25.45 -43.42 20.01
N ASN A 242 26.33 -42.51 20.38
CA ASN A 242 26.10 -41.07 20.21
C ASN A 242 25.94 -40.70 18.73
N LEU A 243 26.76 -41.28 17.84
CA LEU A 243 26.65 -41.02 16.41
C LEU A 243 25.31 -41.53 15.84
N LYS A 244 24.89 -42.75 16.20
CA LYS A 244 23.58 -43.30 15.83
C LYS A 244 22.44 -42.41 16.32
N LEU A 245 22.52 -41.97 17.58
CA LEU A 245 21.52 -41.11 18.18
C LEU A 245 21.42 -39.75 17.45
N LEU A 246 22.56 -39.13 17.14
CA LEU A 246 22.58 -37.86 16.42
C LEU A 246 22.01 -37.96 15.01
N TYR A 247 22.34 -39.01 14.26
CA TYR A 247 21.77 -39.23 12.93
C TYR A 247 20.26 -39.46 13.01
N SER A 248 19.81 -40.30 13.94
CA SER A 248 18.37 -40.57 14.15
C SER A 248 17.60 -39.29 14.53
N LYS A 249 18.12 -38.47 15.45
CA LYS A 249 17.50 -37.19 15.85
C LYS A 249 17.36 -36.19 14.71
N ASN A 250 18.23 -36.28 13.70
CA ASN A 250 18.23 -35.41 12.53
C ASN A 250 17.58 -36.08 11.30
N GLY A 251 16.88 -37.21 11.47
CA GLY A 251 16.16 -37.89 10.39
C GLY A 251 17.07 -38.51 9.33
N LEU A 252 18.31 -38.87 9.68
CA LEU A 252 19.30 -39.44 8.77
C LEU A 252 19.55 -40.92 9.07
N ILE A 253 19.85 -41.67 8.02
CA ILE A 253 20.26 -43.08 8.13
C ILE A 253 21.78 -43.13 8.22
N LEU A 254 22.30 -43.78 9.26
CA LEU A 254 23.72 -44.03 9.46
C LEU A 254 24.08 -45.42 8.89
N LEU A 255 25.04 -45.46 7.98
CA LEU A 255 25.61 -46.70 7.43
C LEU A 255 27.02 -46.90 8.00
N ILE A 256 27.11 -47.48 9.20
CA ILE A 256 28.38 -47.98 9.80
C ILE A 256 28.58 -49.44 9.41
#